data_AF-A0A8T4TSW3-F1
#
_entry.id   AF-A0A8T4TSW3-F1
#
_cell.length_a   1.000
_cell.length_b   1.000
_cell.length_c   1.000
_cell.angle_alpha   90.00
_cell.angle_beta   90.00
_cell.angle_gamma   90.00
#
_symmetry.space_group_name_H-M   'P 1'
#
loop_
_entity.id
_entity.type
_entity.pdbx_description
1 polymer ?
#
loop_
_entity_poly.entity_id
_entity_poly.type
_entity_poly.pdbx_seq_one_letter_code
_entity_poly.pdbx_strand_id
1 'polypeptide(L)'
;MIFSIIVILGCFFGYLIARLTKEELKKGLVYFKILELFILALLPFIFLYHSFNIFFFILGMLFGFVFRYEYFYFGVGFFSSFLNKDLNFLTSSLIFIYGLPYGSVLFFVKKFRMLFYNVVLFFIPFLIYYLNYDFLSFSAGGLLVLFFMNFYRLFNK
;
A
#
# COMPACT_ATOMS: atom_id res chain seq x y z
N MET A 1 8.55 14.48 -4.22
CA MET A 1 8.76 13.75 -5.49
C MET A 1 9.80 12.64 -5.40
N ILE A 2 10.96 12.84 -4.77
CA ILE A 2 11.93 11.72 -4.61
C ILE A 2 11.29 10.55 -3.83
N PHE A 3 10.55 10.84 -2.74
CA PHE A 3 9.86 9.81 -1.96
C PHE A 3 8.84 8.98 -2.75
N SER A 4 8.16 9.52 -3.77
CA SER A 4 7.21 8.71 -4.57
C SER A 4 7.95 7.67 -5.40
N ILE A 5 9.14 8.01 -5.91
CA ILE A 5 9.98 7.07 -6.65
C ILE A 5 10.47 5.98 -5.69
N ILE A 6 10.93 6.37 -4.49
CA ILE A 6 11.39 5.42 -3.47
C ILE A 6 10.28 4.43 -3.14
N VAL A 7 9.06 4.89 -2.84
CA VAL A 7 7.91 4.03 -2.53
C VAL A 7 7.70 2.93 -3.58
N ILE A 8 7.73 3.31 -4.86
CA ILE A 8 7.52 2.38 -5.97
C ILE A 8 8.69 1.40 -6.11
N LEU A 9 9.93 1.87 -5.91
CA LEU A 9 11.12 1.03 -5.97
C LEU A 9 11.07 -0.12 -4.96
N GLY A 10 10.36 0.02 -3.83
CA GLY A 10 10.16 -1.07 -2.89
C GLY A 10 9.56 -2.31 -3.55
N CYS A 11 8.55 -2.11 -4.42
CA CYS A 11 7.93 -3.21 -5.18
C CYS A 11 8.89 -3.87 -6.16
N PHE A 12 9.66 -3.06 -6.90
CA PHE A 12 10.62 -3.55 -7.88
C PHE A 12 11.79 -4.28 -7.21
N PHE A 13 12.33 -3.74 -6.11
CA PHE A 13 13.39 -4.39 -5.34
C PHE A 13 12.89 -5.68 -4.70
N GLY A 14 11.67 -5.70 -4.15
CA GLY A 14 11.05 -6.94 -3.68
C GLY A 14 11.03 -8.03 -4.75
N TYR A 15 10.56 -7.68 -5.96
CA TYR A 15 10.54 -8.60 -7.09
C TYR A 15 11.94 -9.08 -7.50
N LEU A 16 12.92 -8.17 -7.54
CA LEU A 16 14.30 -8.47 -7.91
C LEU A 16 15.00 -9.36 -6.87
N ILE A 17 14.83 -9.08 -5.58
CA ILE A 17 15.34 -9.90 -4.48
C ILE A 17 14.76 -11.30 -4.61
N ALA A 18 13.45 -11.44 -4.79
CA ALA A 18 12.81 -12.75 -4.96
C ALA A 18 13.31 -13.56 -6.16
N ARG A 19 13.74 -12.87 -7.23
CA ARG A 19 14.37 -13.51 -8.37
C ARG A 19 15.76 -14.06 -8.04
N LEU A 20 16.54 -13.36 -7.22
CA LEU A 20 17.91 -13.73 -6.86
C LEU A 20 17.97 -14.78 -5.73
N THR A 21 17.03 -14.73 -4.79
CA THR A 21 17.02 -15.59 -3.58
C THR A 21 15.77 -16.50 -3.51
N LYS A 22 15.34 -17.00 -4.66
CA LYS A 22 14.10 -17.79 -4.81
C LYS A 22 13.99 -18.97 -3.83
N GLU A 23 15.06 -19.71 -3.60
CA GLU A 23 15.05 -20.91 -2.75
C GLU A 23 14.90 -20.58 -1.27
N GLU A 24 15.59 -19.53 -0.82
CA GLU A 24 15.52 -19.03 0.57
C GLU A 24 14.13 -18.48 0.88
N LEU A 25 13.58 -17.67 -0.03
CA LEU A 25 12.29 -17.00 0.18
C LEU A 25 11.11 -17.95 0.10
N LYS A 26 11.20 -19.06 -0.63
CA LYS A 26 10.11 -20.03 -0.75
C LYS A 26 9.67 -20.56 0.62
N LYS A 27 10.61 -20.76 1.55
CA LYS A 27 10.31 -21.20 2.93
C LYS A 27 9.76 -20.05 3.80
N GLY A 28 10.15 -18.81 3.51
CA GLY A 28 9.80 -17.62 4.29
C GLY A 28 8.53 -16.87 3.85
N LEU A 29 7.80 -17.33 2.83
CA LEU A 29 6.65 -16.61 2.25
C LEU A 29 5.55 -16.24 3.25
N VAL A 30 5.37 -17.02 4.32
CA VAL A 30 4.37 -16.74 5.35
C VAL A 30 4.73 -15.46 6.11
N TYR A 31 6.00 -15.26 6.48
CA TYR A 31 6.46 -14.05 7.16
C TYR A 31 6.31 -12.80 6.30
N PHE A 32 6.50 -12.94 4.99
CA PHE A 32 6.29 -11.87 4.02
C PHE A 32 4.83 -11.41 4.01
N LYS A 33 3.87 -12.34 3.98
CA LYS A 33 2.44 -12.03 4.07
C LYS A 33 2.05 -11.42 5.41
N ILE A 34 2.65 -11.87 6.51
CA ILE A 34 2.41 -11.30 7.83
C ILE A 34 2.91 -9.85 7.87
N LEU A 35 4.09 -9.57 7.32
CA LEU A 35 4.63 -8.21 7.23
C LEU A 35 3.74 -7.30 6.36
N GLU A 36 3.26 -7.80 5.22
CA GLU A 36 2.28 -7.09 4.38
C GLU A 36 1.02 -6.73 5.17
N LEU A 37 0.43 -7.70 5.88
CA LEU A 37 -0.77 -7.48 6.70
C LEU A 37 -0.53 -6.51 7.84
N PHE A 38 0.62 -6.60 8.49
CA PHE A 38 0.99 -5.70 9.58
C PHE A 38 1.03 -4.25 9.11
N ILE A 39 1.69 -3.98 7.98
CA ILE A 39 1.76 -2.62 7.43
C ILE A 39 0.41 -2.14 6.91
N LEU A 40 -0.38 -3.03 6.28
CA LEU A 40 -1.75 -2.73 5.86
C LEU A 40 -2.67 -2.39 7.04
N ALA A 41 -2.46 -2.98 8.21
CA ALA A 41 -3.19 -2.61 9.42
C ALA A 41 -2.70 -1.27 9.97
N LEU A 42 -1.38 -1.06 10.01
CA LEU A 42 -0.75 0.09 10.67
C LEU A 42 -1.00 1.42 9.95
N LEU A 43 -0.96 1.45 8.61
CA LEU A 43 -1.16 2.68 7.82
C LEU A 43 -2.53 3.35 8.04
N PRO A 44 -3.68 2.63 8.02
CA PRO A 44 -4.98 3.19 8.38
C PRO A 44 -4.97 3.91 9.73
N PHE A 45 -4.41 3.31 10.78
CA PHE A 45 -4.37 3.95 12.11
C PHE A 45 -3.53 5.23 12.12
N ILE A 46 -2.39 5.22 11.43
CA ILE A 46 -1.55 6.42 11.29
C ILE A 46 -2.30 7.54 10.57
N PHE A 47 -3.02 7.21 9.49
CA PHE A 47 -3.80 8.17 8.72
C PHE A 47 -4.96 8.74 9.53
N LEU A 48 -5.73 7.88 10.23
CA LEU A 48 -6.86 8.31 11.07
C LEU A 48 -6.41 9.14 12.27
N TYR A 49 -5.22 8.87 12.81
CA TYR A 49 -4.64 9.67 13.88
C TYR A 49 -4.34 11.11 13.45
N HIS A 50 -3.85 11.30 12.21
CA HIS A 50 -3.53 12.64 11.70
C HIS A 50 -4.76 13.39 11.21
N SER A 51 -5.72 12.68 10.60
CA SER A 51 -6.91 13.28 10.04
C SER A 51 -8.06 12.31 10.02
N PHE A 52 -9.15 12.69 10.69
CA PHE A 52 -10.38 11.90 10.75
C PHE A 52 -11.56 12.69 10.19
N ASN A 53 -11.96 12.34 8.97
CA ASN A 53 -13.21 12.74 8.37
C ASN A 53 -14.07 11.49 8.14
N ILE A 54 -15.15 11.36 8.91
CA ILE A 54 -16.04 10.19 8.87
C ILE A 54 -16.64 9.94 7.48
N PHE A 55 -16.97 11.01 6.75
CA PHE A 55 -17.56 10.90 5.42
C PHE A 55 -16.57 10.31 4.42
N PHE A 56 -15.34 10.83 4.39
CA PHE A 56 -14.29 10.27 3.54
C PHE A 56 -13.87 8.87 3.95
N PHE A 57 -13.87 8.56 5.25
CA PHE A 57 -13.60 7.21 5.73
C PHE A 57 -14.63 6.18 5.20
N ILE A 58 -15.92 6.48 5.34
CA ILE A 58 -17.00 5.61 4.83
C ILE A 58 -16.91 5.47 3.30
N LEU A 59 -16.70 6.57 2.58
CA LEU A 59 -16.48 6.52 1.13
C LEU A 59 -15.27 5.66 0.75
N GLY A 60 -14.18 5.78 1.49
CA GLY A 60 -12.98 4.96 1.33
C GLY A 60 -13.25 3.48 1.53
N MET A 61 -14.04 3.11 2.56
CA MET A 61 -14.45 1.72 2.78
C MET A 61 -15.32 1.17 1.65
N LEU A 62 -16.33 1.93 1.21
CA LEU A 62 -17.20 1.54 0.10
C LEU A 62 -16.39 1.35 -1.19
N PHE A 63 -15.48 2.28 -1.49
CA PHE A 63 -14.60 2.17 -2.64
C PHE A 63 -13.62 0.99 -2.48
N GLY A 64 -13.06 0.78 -1.27
CA GLY A 64 -12.23 -0.36 -0.89
C GLY A 64 -12.85 -1.72 -1.20
N PHE A 65 -14.16 -1.83 -0.96
CA PHE A 65 -14.90 -3.06 -1.20
C PHE A 65 -14.97 -3.42 -2.70
N VAL A 66 -15.12 -2.41 -3.56
CA VAL A 66 -15.25 -2.54 -5.01
C VAL A 66 -13.88 -2.57 -5.70
N PHE A 67 -13.01 -1.62 -5.37
CA PHE A 67 -11.72 -1.37 -6.00
C PHE A 67 -10.58 -1.85 -5.09
N ARG A 68 -10.17 -3.10 -5.29
CA ARG A 68 -9.29 -3.83 -4.35
C ARG A 68 -7.81 -3.74 -4.71
N TYR A 69 -7.28 -2.53 -4.85
CA TYR A 69 -5.89 -2.30 -5.22
C TYR A 69 -5.15 -1.47 -4.16
N GLU A 70 -4.23 -2.09 -3.43
CA GLU A 70 -3.52 -1.47 -2.30
C GLU A 70 -2.74 -0.22 -2.72
N TYR A 71 -2.03 -0.29 -3.85
CA TYR A 71 -1.20 0.82 -4.35
C TYR A 71 -1.99 2.07 -4.72
N PHE A 72 -3.26 1.93 -5.08
CA PHE A 72 -4.12 3.09 -5.28
C PHE A 72 -4.34 3.83 -3.96
N TYR A 73 -4.72 3.13 -2.89
CA TYR A 73 -4.92 3.77 -1.58
C TYR A 73 -3.62 4.28 -0.98
N PHE A 74 -2.50 3.58 -1.18
CA PHE A 74 -1.18 4.11 -0.82
C PHE A 74 -0.86 5.41 -1.56
N GLY A 75 -1.18 5.50 -2.85
CA GLY A 75 -1.06 6.73 -3.62
C GLY A 75 -1.91 7.85 -3.03
N VAL A 76 -3.18 7.60 -2.72
CA VAL A 76 -4.07 8.60 -2.09
C VAL A 76 -3.50 9.09 -0.76
N GLY A 77 -3.08 8.16 0.10
CA GLY A 77 -2.54 8.49 1.43
C GLY A 77 -1.21 9.24 1.35
N PHE A 78 -0.32 8.81 0.45
CA PHE A 78 0.98 9.44 0.21
C PHE A 78 0.85 10.84 -0.40
N PHE A 79 -0.02 11.03 -1.39
CA PHE A 79 -0.20 12.35 -1.99
C PHE A 79 -0.93 13.33 -1.07
N SER A 80 -1.86 12.84 -0.25
CA SER A 80 -2.50 13.65 0.80
C SER A 80 -1.53 14.02 1.94
N SER A 81 -0.55 13.15 2.24
CA SER A 81 0.43 13.40 3.31
C SER A 81 1.47 14.47 2.96
N PHE A 82 1.57 14.96 1.71
CA PHE A 82 2.46 16.09 1.39
C PHE A 82 2.13 17.38 2.14
N LEU A 83 0.88 17.53 2.59
CA LEU A 83 0.48 18.65 3.43
C LEU A 83 1.17 18.59 4.82
N ASN A 84 1.64 17.41 5.24
CA ASN A 84 2.29 17.15 6.54
C ASN A 84 3.68 16.50 6.35
N LYS A 85 4.75 17.30 6.46
CA LYS A 85 6.12 16.85 6.14
C LYS A 85 6.56 15.59 6.90
N ASP A 86 6.30 15.50 8.20
CA ASP A 86 6.73 14.38 9.03
C ASP A 86 6.00 13.07 8.68
N LEU A 87 4.71 13.19 8.36
CA LEU A 87 3.88 12.07 7.93
C LEU A 87 4.37 11.49 6.60
N ASN A 88 4.85 12.33 5.68
CA ASN A 88 5.34 11.89 4.38
C ASN A 88 6.54 10.93 4.50
N PHE A 89 7.50 11.24 5.37
CA PHE A 89 8.67 10.36 5.58
C PHE A 89 8.25 9.00 6.15
N LEU A 90 7.41 8.99 7.18
CA LEU A 90 6.94 7.75 7.80
C LEU A 90 6.13 6.91 6.81
N THR A 91 5.19 7.53 6.09
CA THR A 91 4.30 6.84 5.15
C THR A 91 5.06 6.30 3.96
N SER A 92 5.99 7.07 3.38
CA SER A 92 6.84 6.59 2.30
C SER A 92 7.71 5.40 2.71
N SER A 93 8.29 5.44 3.92
CA SER A 93 9.09 4.34 4.45
C SER A 93 8.25 3.07 4.65
N LEU A 94 7.05 3.20 5.22
CA LEU A 94 6.15 2.06 5.42
C LEU A 94 5.67 1.45 4.11
N ILE A 95 5.26 2.28 3.13
CA ILE A 95 4.82 1.77 1.83
C ILE A 95 5.99 1.12 1.08
N PHE A 96 7.22 1.67 1.19
CA PHE A 96 8.42 1.03 0.67
C PHE A 96 8.65 -0.35 1.30
N ILE A 97 8.60 -0.44 2.64
CA ILE A 97 8.76 -1.71 3.35
C ILE A 97 7.65 -2.69 2.98
N TYR A 98 6.41 -2.23 2.75
CA TYR A 98 5.33 -3.07 2.22
C TYR A 98 5.60 -3.54 0.79
N GLY A 99 6.22 -2.70 -0.04
CA GLY A 99 6.56 -3.03 -1.41
C GLY A 99 7.53 -4.20 -1.52
N LEU A 100 8.48 -4.33 -0.59
CA LEU A 100 9.46 -5.41 -0.58
C LEU A 100 8.81 -6.81 -0.53
N PRO A 101 7.97 -7.14 0.47
CA PRO A 101 7.33 -8.44 0.50
C PRO A 101 6.30 -8.60 -0.61
N TYR A 102 5.51 -7.56 -0.91
CA TYR A 102 4.50 -7.61 -1.96
C TYR A 102 5.10 -7.93 -3.34
N GLY A 103 6.19 -7.25 -3.70
CA GLY A 103 6.92 -7.50 -4.94
C GLY A 103 7.51 -8.91 -4.99
N SER A 104 7.98 -9.41 -3.85
CA SER A 104 8.46 -10.79 -3.72
C SER A 104 7.34 -11.81 -3.97
N VAL A 105 6.15 -11.59 -3.39
CA VAL A 105 4.98 -12.45 -3.62
C VAL A 105 4.55 -12.43 -5.09
N LEU A 106 4.56 -11.26 -5.74
CA LEU A 106 4.23 -11.15 -7.18
C LEU A 106 5.14 -12.02 -8.07
N PHE A 107 6.42 -12.14 -7.74
CA PHE A 107 7.35 -13.01 -8.46
C PHE A 107 6.91 -14.48 -8.40
N PHE A 108 6.59 -14.99 -7.21
CA PHE A 108 6.15 -16.38 -7.04
C PHE A 108 4.80 -16.67 -7.71
N VAL A 109 3.90 -15.67 -7.76
CA VAL A 109 2.61 -15.78 -8.48
C VAL A 109 2.75 -15.50 -9.99
N LYS A 110 3.96 -15.17 -10.47
CA LYS A 110 4.28 -14.88 -11.89
C LYS A 110 3.45 -13.72 -12.48
N LYS A 111 3.12 -12.71 -11.67
CA LYS A 111 2.28 -11.57 -12.05
C LYS A 111 3.08 -10.30 -12.32
N PHE A 112 4.09 -10.37 -13.18
CA PHE A 112 4.96 -9.21 -13.50
C PHE A 112 4.19 -7.97 -13.98
N ARG A 113 3.12 -8.14 -14.77
CA ARG A 113 2.28 -7.02 -15.24
C ARG A 113 1.70 -6.18 -14.10
N MET A 114 1.49 -6.78 -12.92
CA MET A 114 1.01 -6.06 -11.74
C MET A 114 2.00 -5.02 -11.23
N LEU A 115 3.32 -5.17 -11.48
CA LEU A 115 4.28 -4.13 -11.14
C LEU A 115 3.96 -2.83 -11.87
N PHE A 116 3.71 -2.91 -13.18
CA PHE A 116 3.36 -1.74 -13.98
C PHE A 116 1.99 -1.17 -13.57
N TYR A 117 0.99 -2.03 -13.34
CA TYR A 117 -0.30 -1.59 -12.83
C TYR A 117 -0.19 -0.84 -11.49
N ASN A 118 0.66 -1.32 -10.59
CA ASN A 118 0.88 -0.67 -9.30
C ASN A 118 1.50 0.72 -9.45
N VAL A 119 2.44 0.91 -10.39
CA VAL A 119 2.98 2.24 -10.72
C VAL A 119 1.86 3.18 -11.16
N VAL A 120 1.06 2.74 -12.15
CA VAL A 120 -0.04 3.56 -12.69
C VAL A 120 -1.06 3.88 -11.60
N LEU A 121 -1.50 2.88 -10.84
CA LEU A 121 -2.48 3.04 -9.76
C LEU A 121 -1.98 3.93 -8.63
N PHE A 122 -0.70 3.87 -8.29
CA PHE A 122 -0.10 4.75 -7.28
C PHE A 122 -0.08 6.21 -7.75
N PHE A 123 0.19 6.46 -9.04
CA PHE A 123 0.25 7.82 -9.58
C PHE A 123 -1.10 8.40 -10.02
N ILE A 124 -2.15 7.60 -10.22
CA ILE A 124 -3.50 8.12 -10.52
C ILE A 124 -3.96 9.16 -9.47
N PRO A 125 -3.81 8.90 -8.16
CA PRO A 125 -4.07 9.89 -7.11
C PRO A 125 -3.20 11.14 -7.13
N PHE A 126 -2.19 11.27 -7.99
CA PHE A 126 -1.37 12.48 -8.07
C PHE A 126 -2.21 13.73 -8.34
N LEU A 127 -3.32 13.61 -9.06
CA LEU A 127 -4.24 14.73 -9.30
C LEU A 127 -4.85 15.30 -8.01
N ILE A 128 -4.98 14.46 -6.96
CA ILE A 128 -5.48 14.88 -5.65
C ILE A 128 -4.61 15.97 -5.03
N TYR A 129 -3.30 15.90 -5.26
CA TYR A 129 -2.34 16.89 -4.76
C TYR A 129 -2.72 18.32 -5.18
N TYR A 130 -3.23 18.51 -6.40
CA TYR A 130 -3.63 19.82 -6.90
C TYR A 130 -4.94 20.33 -6.32
N LEU A 131 -5.76 19.45 -5.73
CA LEU A 131 -7.03 19.83 -5.14
C LEU A 131 -6.89 20.39 -3.71
N ASN A 132 -5.72 20.24 -3.08
CA ASN A 132 -5.45 20.69 -1.70
C ASN A 132 -6.47 20.20 -0.65
N TYR A 133 -7.11 19.05 -0.88
CA TYR A 133 -7.98 18.39 0.10
C TYR A 133 -7.27 17.23 0.76
N ASP A 134 -7.63 16.98 2.02
CA ASP A 134 -7.11 15.87 2.80
C ASP A 134 -7.96 14.60 2.59
N PHE A 135 -7.40 13.62 1.87
CA PHE A 135 -8.01 12.32 1.62
C PHE A 135 -7.36 11.20 2.44
N LEU A 136 -6.65 11.51 3.54
CA LEU A 136 -6.05 10.50 4.41
C LEU A 136 -7.10 9.52 4.97
N SER A 137 -8.26 10.03 5.41
CA SER A 137 -9.35 9.16 5.91
C SER A 137 -9.93 8.26 4.82
N PHE A 138 -9.98 8.72 3.57
CA PHE A 138 -10.39 7.89 2.43
C PHE A 138 -9.41 6.74 2.18
N SER A 139 -8.11 7.04 2.18
CA SER A 139 -7.07 6.02 2.08
C SER A 139 -7.16 5.00 3.22
N ALA A 140 -7.34 5.47 4.46
CA ALA A 140 -7.47 4.63 5.63
C ALA A 140 -8.67 3.67 5.54
N GLY A 141 -9.84 4.16 5.13
CA GLY A 141 -11.04 3.34 4.96
C GLY A 141 -10.84 2.24 3.92
N GLY A 142 -10.24 2.57 2.77
CA GLY A 142 -9.96 1.60 1.72
C GLY A 142 -8.92 0.54 2.14
N LEU A 143 -7.83 0.97 2.78
CA LEU A 143 -6.79 0.07 3.28
C LEU A 143 -7.30 -0.87 4.37
N LEU A 144 -8.16 -0.40 5.27
CA LEU A 144 -8.75 -1.21 6.34
C LEU A 144 -9.65 -2.33 5.78
N VAL A 145 -10.43 -2.04 4.73
CA VAL A 145 -11.21 -3.08 4.03
C VAL A 145 -10.28 -4.11 3.38
N LEU A 146 -9.20 -3.67 2.73
CA LEU A 146 -8.23 -4.58 2.11
C LEU A 146 -7.49 -5.43 3.14
N PHE A 147 -7.17 -4.86 4.30
CA PHE A 147 -6.62 -5.61 5.43
C PHE A 147 -7.56 -6.75 5.83
N PHE A 148 -8.84 -6.48 6.10
CA PHE A 148 -9.78 -7.54 6.50
C PHE A 148 -9.96 -8.62 5.43
N MET A 149 -10.02 -8.23 4.15
CA MET A 149 -10.10 -9.19 3.05
C MET A 149 -8.85 -10.07 2.94
N ASN A 150 -7.66 -9.49 3.05
CA ASN A 150 -6.40 -10.22 2.98
C ASN A 150 -6.16 -11.08 4.22
N PHE A 151 -6.56 -10.60 5.40
CA PHE A 151 -6.54 -11.35 6.65
C PHE A 151 -7.43 -12.60 6.53
N TYR A 152 -8.70 -12.42 6.15
CA TYR A 152 -9.63 -13.54 5.96
C TYR A 152 -9.11 -14.58 4.95
N ARG A 153 -8.47 -14.14 3.86
CA ARG A 153 -7.86 -15.04 2.87
C ARG A 153 -6.63 -15.79 3.37
N LEU A 154 -5.92 -15.28 4.37
CA LEU A 154 -4.72 -15.93 4.91
C LEU A 154 -5.11 -17.10 5.83
N PHE A 155 -6.16 -16.95 6.64
CA PHE A 155 -6.57 -17.94 7.63
C PHE A 155 -7.51 -19.03 7.08
N ASN A 156 -8.15 -18.81 5.92
CA ASN A 156 -9.06 -19.78 5.30
C ASN A 156 -8.44 -20.53 4.11
N LYS A 157 -7.10 -20.56 4.00
CA LYS A 157 -6.35 -21.34 3.01
C LYS A 157 -5.58 -22.46 3.68
#